data_AF-A0A6M3N572-F1
#
_entry.id   AF-A0A6M3N572-F1
#
_cell.length_a   1.000
_cell.length_b   1.000
_cell.length_c   1.000
_cell.angle_alpha   90.00
_cell.angle_beta   90.00
_cell.angle_gamma   90.00
#
_symmetry.space_group_name_H-M   'P 1'
#
loop_
_entity.id
_entity.type
_entity.pdbx_description
1 polymer ?
#
loop_
_entity_poly.entity_id
_entity_poly.type
_entity_poly.pdbx_seq_one_letter_code
_entity_poly.pdbx_strand_id
1 'polypeptide(L)' 'MLRTHYKLNSHESAVVVVSDLDGGRKVMSLHRGLCGLRSDIPQAEGITSDDRDTLWIVSEPNLFYRFTRTAAS' A
#
# COMPACT_ATOMS: atom_id res chain seq x y z
N MET A 1 3.77 19.81 2.20
CA MET A 1 2.86 18.63 2.26
C MET A 1 2.33 18.42 0.85
N LEU A 2 2.97 17.57 0.04
CA LEU A 2 2.35 17.14 -1.21
C LEU A 2 1.11 16.32 -0.82
N ARG A 3 -0.04 16.67 -1.39
CA ARG A 3 -1.32 15.99 -1.14
C ARG A 3 -1.33 14.68 -1.93
N THR A 4 -0.80 13.61 -1.36
CA THR A 4 -0.90 12.26 -1.93
C THR A 4 -2.27 11.67 -1.62
N HIS A 5 -2.94 11.10 -2.62
CA HIS A 5 -4.21 10.40 -2.44
C HIS A 5 -3.99 8.89 -2.49
N TYR A 6 -4.51 8.20 -1.48
CA TYR A 6 -4.47 6.75 -1.39
C TYR A 6 -5.86 6.17 -1.69
N LYS A 7 -5.92 5.17 -2.57
CA LYS A 7 -7.13 4.38 -2.81
C LYS A 7 -6.82 2.91 -2.64
N LEU A 8 -7.68 2.24 -1.89
CA LEU A 8 -7.63 0.81 -1.63
C LEU A 8 -8.81 0.13 -2.35
N ASN A 9 -8.53 -0.88 -3.18
CA ASN A 9 -9.55 -1.69 -3.84
C ASN A 9 -9.40 -3.14 -3.35
N SER A 10 -9.87 -3.41 -2.14
CA SER A 10 -9.52 -4.61 -1.38
C SER A 10 -10.38 -5.84 -1.65
N HIS A 11 -11.66 -5.69 -2.02
CA HIS A 11 -12.55 -6.86 -2.07
C HIS A 11 -12.49 -7.66 -3.39
N GLU A 12 -12.25 -7.02 -4.54
CA GLU A 12 -12.18 -7.75 -5.84
C GLU A 12 -10.79 -7.78 -6.48
N SER A 13 -9.91 -6.83 -6.15
CA SER A 13 -8.67 -6.62 -6.93
C SER A 13 -7.38 -6.78 -6.14
N ALA A 14 -7.41 -6.86 -4.80
CA ALA A 14 -6.23 -6.98 -3.93
C ALA A 14 -5.08 -6.02 -4.34
N VAL A 15 -5.42 -4.75 -4.56
CA VAL A 15 -4.49 -3.74 -5.09
C VAL A 15 -4.65 -2.41 -4.34
N VAL A 16 -3.51 -1.78 -4.06
CA VAL A 16 -3.38 -0.39 -3.63
C VAL A 16 -3.01 0.48 -4.82
N VAL A 17 -3.68 1.63 -4.94
CA VAL A 17 -3.32 2.67 -5.89
C VAL A 17 -2.96 3.93 -5.13
N VAL A 18 -1.75 4.43 -5.37
CA VAL A 18 -1.25 5.71 -4.86
C VAL A 18 -1.21 6.68 -6.02
N SER A 19 -1.88 7.81 -5.87
CA SER A 19 -1.84 8.88 -6.87
C SER A 19 -1.33 10.17 -6.23
N ASP A 20 -0.43 10.85 -6.92
CA ASP A 20 -0.08 12.23 -6.59
C ASP A 20 -0.95 13.22 -7.39
N LEU A 21 -0.88 14.50 -7.03
CA LEU A 21 -1.60 15.56 -7.75
C LEU A 21 -0.99 15.88 -9.12
N ASP A 22 0.27 15.51 -9.34
CA ASP A 22 1.01 15.77 -10.58
C ASP A 22 0.68 14.72 -11.66
N GLY A 23 -0.26 13.81 -11.38
CA GLY A 23 -0.75 12.79 -12.30
C GLY A 23 0.01 11.47 -12.24
N GLY A 24 1.01 11.35 -11.37
CA GLY A 24 1.72 10.12 -11.09
C GLY A 24 0.82 9.11 -10.40
N ARG A 25 0.87 7.86 -10.88
CA ARG A 25 0.13 6.73 -10.30
C ARG A 25 1.05 5.55 -10.07
N LYS A 26 1.09 5.04 -8.84
CA LYS A 26 1.73 3.77 -8.50
C LYS A 26 0.66 2.75 -8.12
N VAL A 27 0.91 1.51 -8.52
CA VAL A 27 0.04 0.36 -8.23
C VAL A 27 0.86 -0.67 -7.48
N MET A 28 0.33 -1.14 -6.35
CA MET A 28 0.95 -2.16 -5.51
C MET A 28 -0.02 -3.32 -5.36
N SER A 29 0.45 -4.53 -5.68
CA SER A 29 -0.32 -5.76 -5.45
C SER A 29 -0.17 -6.22 -4.01
N LEU A 30 -1.25 -6.79 -3.47
CA LEU A 30 -1.33 -7.31 -2.12
C LEU A 30 -1.22 -8.85 -2.07
N HIS A 31 -0.78 -9.49 -3.16
CA HIS A 31 -0.57 -10.94 -3.22
C HIS A 31 0.84 -11.36 -2.79
N ARG A 32 0.97 -12.59 -2.29
CA ARG A 32 2.26 -13.19 -1.94
C ARG A 32 3.25 -13.15 -3.10
N GLY A 33 4.53 -13.00 -2.78
CA GLY A 33 5.63 -12.95 -3.73
C GLY A 33 5.80 -11.59 -4.41
N LEU A 34 4.86 -10.66 -4.26
CA LEU A 34 4.95 -9.30 -4.77
C LEU A 34 5.23 -8.33 -3.64
N CYS A 35 5.93 -7.24 -3.94
CA CYS A 35 6.21 -6.16 -2.99
C CYS A 35 6.80 -6.64 -1.63
N GLY A 36 7.56 -7.74 -1.65
CA GLY A 36 8.18 -8.33 -0.46
C GLY A 36 7.24 -9.16 0.44
N LEU A 37 6.00 -9.38 0.02
CA LEU A 37 5.01 -10.14 0.79
C LEU A 37 5.33 -11.63 0.82
N ARG A 38 5.35 -12.20 2.03
CA ARG A 38 5.44 -13.67 2.23
C ARG A 38 4.08 -14.37 2.13
N SER A 39 3.01 -13.62 2.38
CA SER A 39 1.62 -14.05 2.28
C SER A 39 0.78 -12.90 1.70
N ASP A 40 -0.36 -13.23 1.12
CA ASP A 40 -1.35 -12.25 0.68
C ASP A 40 -1.78 -11.38 1.88
N ILE A 41 -2.17 -10.12 1.63
CA ILE A 41 -2.85 -9.27 2.61
C ILE A 41 -4.36 -9.53 2.48
N PRO A 42 -5.00 -10.23 3.42
CA PRO A 42 -6.43 -10.46 3.40
C PRO A 42 -7.21 -9.19 3.76
N GLN A 43 -8.26 -8.88 3.01
CA GLN A 43 -9.26 -7.85 3.36
C GLN A 43 -8.64 -6.54 3.91
N ALA A 44 -7.81 -5.89 3.10
CA ALA A 44 -7.27 -4.59 3.48
C ALA A 44 -8.41 -3.56 3.64
N GLU A 45 -8.38 -2.76 4.70
CA GLU A 45 -9.45 -1.81 5.02
C GLU A 45 -8.98 -0.35 5.07
N GLY A 46 -7.75 -0.12 5.53
CA GLY A 46 -7.19 1.20 5.70
C GLY A 46 -5.77 1.31 5.17
N ILE A 47 -5.42 2.50 4.69
CA ILE A 47 -4.12 2.82 4.12
C ILE A 47 -3.73 4.24 4.48
N THR A 48 -2.46 4.45 4.87
CA THR A 48 -1.90 5.79 5.11
C THR A 48 -0.40 5.79 4.88
N SER A 49 0.21 6.97 4.83
CA SER A 49 1.66 7.13 4.81
C SER A 49 2.13 8.14 5.85
N ASP A 50 3.40 8.03 6.25
CA ASP A 50 4.07 9.06 7.03
C ASP A 50 5.00 9.95 6.19
N ASP A 51 5.68 10.89 6.85
CA ASP A 51 6.64 11.82 6.24
C ASP A 51 8.00 11.18 5.89
N ARG A 52 8.16 9.89 6.15
CA ARG A 52 9.37 9.10 5.88
C ARG A 52 9.19 8.12 4.73
N ASP A 53 8.22 8.37 3.84
CA ASP A 53 7.87 7.49 2.72
C ASP A 53 7.51 6.05 3.16
N THR A 54 6.98 5.89 4.39
CA THR A 54 6.46 4.60 4.84
C THR A 54 4.98 4.49 4.49
N LEU A 55 4.57 3.36 3.93
CA LEU A 55 3.17 3.02 3.71
C LEU A 55 2.71 2.03 4.79
N TRP A 56 1.55 2.32 5.38
CA TRP A 56 0.92 1.51 6.40
C TRP A 56 -0.42 1.00 5.88
N ILE A 57 -0.70 -0.30 6.07
CA ILE A 57 -1.95 -0.93 5.68
C ILE A 57 -2.49 -1.73 6.87
N VAL A 58 -3.79 -1.60 7.13
CA VAL A 58 -4.53 -2.44 8.09
C VAL A 58 -5.46 -3.40 7.35
N SER A 59 -5.58 -4.62 7.85
CA SER A 59 -6.30 -5.69 7.18
C SER A 59 -6.95 -6.65 8.18
N GLU A 60 -8.01 -7.34 7.78
CA GLU A 60 -8.67 -8.33 8.64
C GLU A 60 -8.06 -9.75 8.51
N PRO A 61 -7.95 -10.51 9.62
CA PRO A 61 -8.30 -10.13 10.99
C PRO A 61 -7.15 -9.38 11.70
N ASN A 62 -7.34 -8.10 12.04
CA ASN A 62 -6.43 -7.29 12.87
C ASN A 62 -4.92 -7.38 12.53
N LEU A 63 -4.57 -7.39 11.24
CA LEU A 63 -3.20 -7.40 10.75
C LEU A 63 -2.72 -5.99 10.39
N PHE A 64 -1.45 -5.73 10.67
CA PHE A 64 -0.80 -4.45 10.39
C PHE A 64 0.45 -4.67 9.53
N TYR A 65 0.53 -3.96 8.40
CA TYR A 65 1.63 -4.06 7.45
C TYR A 65 2.35 -2.73 7.32
N ARG A 66 3.68 -2.80 7.24
CA ARG A 66 4.56 -1.65 7.03
C ARG A 66 5.43 -1.88 5.82
N PHE A 67 5.33 -0.98 4.85
CA PHE A 67 6.19 -0.96 3.67
C PHE A 67 7.09 0.26 3.74
N THR A 68 8.39 0.02 3.73
CA THR A 68 9.41 1.07 3.67
C THR A 68 10.04 1.05 2.29
N ARG A 69 10.39 2.22 1.76
CA ARG A 69 11.15 2.29 0.52
C ARG A 69 12.53 1.66 0.75
N THR A 70 12.82 0.57 0.04
CA THR A 70 14.21 0.10 -0.08
C THR A 70 14.93 1.08 -0.98
N ALA A 71 16.04 1.67 -0.50
CA ALA A 71 16.89 2.47 -1.37
C ALA A 71 17.31 1.59 -2.56
N ALA A 72 17.08 2.06 -3.78
CA ALA A 72 17.67 1.44 -4.95
C ALA A 72 19.19 1.53 -4.78
N SER A 73 19.86 0.38 -4.69
CA SER A 73 21.32 0.31 -4.80
C SER A 73 21.73 0.49 -6.25
#